data_AF-A0A6U2SDZ4-F1
#
_entry.id   AF-A0A6U2SDZ4-F1
#
_cell.length_a   1.000
_cell.length_b   1.000
_cell.length_c   1.000
_cell.angle_alpha   90.00
_cell.angle_beta   90.00
_cell.angle_gamma   90.00
#
_symmetry.space_group_name_H-M   'P 1'
#
loop_
_entity.id
_entity.type
_entity.pdbx_description
1 polymer ?
#
loop_
_entity_poly.entity_id
_entity_poly.type
_entity_poly.pdbx_seq_one_letter_code
_entity_poly.pdbx_strand_id
1 'polypeptide(L)'
;MGATQSSDEGTYTAELAVDNNLFTRFDAESCSSTKEETNPWWKVSLGRSYPISLVRLHNLSGDCPEGPCSDRLHDVTVSVLDANGDVLDARRRSEAVGPSESVDFYFMLEGDFIMIQLDGESEILSLCEVEVFISGACTYPSEFPTSIPSIAPTNVPSGLPSLKPSFQPSFFPSVLPSIVPSNGPSDEPSLSPSFRPSSLPSDQPSDIPSFVPS
;
A
#
# COMPACT_ATOMS: atom_id res chain seq x y z
N MET A 1 -20.13 -1.41 1.11
CA MET A 1 -19.63 -0.23 1.85
C MET A 1 -20.59 0.91 1.54
N GLY A 2 -20.87 1.76 2.52
CA GLY A 2 -21.69 2.95 2.32
C GLY A 2 -20.92 4.16 2.81
N ALA A 3 -20.97 5.24 2.04
CA ALA A 3 -20.38 6.52 2.40
C ALA A 3 -21.47 7.51 2.81
N THR A 4 -21.11 8.46 3.66
CA THR A 4 -21.97 9.57 4.11
C THR A 4 -21.10 10.80 4.29
N GLN A 5 -21.70 11.98 4.20
CA GLN A 5 -21.00 13.24 4.43
C GLN A 5 -21.89 14.21 5.21
N SER A 6 -21.25 15.23 5.78
CA SER A 6 -21.88 16.31 6.56
C SER A 6 -23.06 16.97 5.85
N SER A 7 -22.91 17.27 4.57
CA SER A 7 -23.97 17.79 3.70
C SER A 7 -23.69 17.43 2.24
N ASP A 8 -24.72 17.38 1.40
CA ASP A 8 -24.57 17.18 -0.05
C ASP A 8 -24.76 18.51 -0.80
N GLU A 9 -23.79 18.88 -1.64
CA GLU A 9 -23.97 19.95 -2.63
C GLU A 9 -24.67 19.38 -3.87
N GLY A 10 -25.93 19.73 -4.07
CA GLY A 10 -26.71 19.27 -5.23
C GLY A 10 -26.76 17.74 -5.36
N THR A 11 -26.15 17.22 -6.43
CA THR A 11 -26.06 15.78 -6.73
C THR A 11 -24.71 15.15 -6.37
N TYR A 12 -23.78 15.92 -5.79
CA TYR A 12 -22.43 15.47 -5.48
C TYR A 12 -22.37 14.68 -4.15
N THR A 13 -23.01 13.51 -4.12
CA THR A 13 -23.16 12.70 -2.89
C THR A 13 -21.86 12.03 -2.45
N ALA A 14 -21.83 11.57 -1.20
CA ALA A 14 -20.67 10.91 -0.61
C ALA A 14 -20.21 9.64 -1.37
N GLU A 15 -21.13 8.93 -2.02
CA GLU A 15 -20.83 7.66 -2.70
C GLU A 15 -19.95 7.84 -3.94
N LEU A 16 -19.90 9.04 -4.51
CA LEU A 16 -19.06 9.33 -5.67
C LEU A 16 -17.57 9.20 -5.37
N ALA A 17 -17.16 9.28 -4.10
CA ALA A 17 -15.75 9.08 -3.71
C ALA A 17 -15.39 7.62 -3.42
N VAL A 18 -16.31 6.68 -3.63
CA VAL A 18 -16.11 5.22 -3.46
C VAL A 18 -16.75 4.44 -4.62
N ASP A 19 -16.91 5.08 -5.77
CA ASP A 19 -17.52 4.50 -6.96
C ASP A 19 -16.47 3.84 -7.89
N ASN A 20 -15.19 3.87 -7.48
CA ASN A 20 -14.04 3.34 -8.22
C ASN A 20 -13.78 4.10 -9.54
N ASN A 21 -14.14 5.39 -9.57
CA ASN A 21 -13.92 6.29 -10.68
C ASN A 21 -12.82 7.32 -10.35
N LEU A 22 -11.61 7.09 -10.89
CA LEU A 22 -10.47 7.98 -10.67
C LEU A 22 -10.49 9.27 -11.50
N PHE A 23 -11.59 9.58 -12.20
CA PHE A 23 -11.67 10.84 -12.95
C PHE A 23 -11.75 12.03 -12.00
N THR A 24 -10.68 12.81 -11.91
CA THR A 24 -10.57 13.98 -11.02
C THR A 24 -11.31 15.23 -11.51
N ARG A 25 -12.26 15.12 -12.45
CA ARG A 25 -12.89 16.28 -13.14
C ARG A 25 -14.31 16.54 -12.65
N PHE A 26 -14.62 17.81 -12.35
CA PHE A 26 -15.89 18.22 -11.72
C PHE A 26 -17.14 18.01 -12.59
N ASP A 27 -17.01 18.08 -13.92
CA ASP A 27 -18.11 18.00 -14.88
C ASP A 27 -18.50 16.57 -15.28
N ALA A 28 -17.88 15.57 -14.67
CA ALA A 28 -18.14 14.16 -14.92
C ALA A 28 -18.98 13.46 -13.83
N GLU A 29 -19.50 14.21 -12.84
CA GLU A 29 -20.18 13.65 -11.65
C GLU A 29 -19.31 12.63 -10.90
N SER A 30 -17.98 12.78 -10.95
CA SER A 30 -17.02 11.80 -10.43
C SER A 30 -16.51 12.11 -9.02
N CYS A 31 -16.94 13.21 -8.39
CA CYS A 31 -16.42 13.62 -7.09
C CYS A 31 -17.55 13.96 -6.13
N SER A 32 -17.42 13.57 -4.86
CA SER A 32 -18.31 14.02 -3.80
C SER A 32 -18.01 15.48 -3.45
N SER A 33 -19.01 16.23 -3.02
CA SER A 33 -18.81 17.59 -2.51
C SER A 33 -19.82 17.94 -1.43
N THR A 34 -19.33 18.53 -0.35
CA THR A 34 -20.18 19.16 0.66
C THR A 34 -20.60 20.56 0.23
N LYS A 35 -21.58 21.11 0.95
CA LYS A 35 -21.84 22.56 0.95
C LYS A 35 -20.70 23.29 1.64
N GLU A 36 -20.68 24.61 1.51
CA GLU A 36 -19.82 25.46 2.34
C GLU A 36 -20.32 25.44 3.78
N GLU A 37 -19.49 24.92 4.69
CA GLU A 37 -19.84 24.79 6.10
C GLU A 37 -18.61 24.73 7.02
N THR A 38 -18.84 24.76 8.33
CA THR A 38 -17.78 24.65 9.34
C THR A 38 -17.44 23.19 9.59
N ASN A 39 -16.15 22.87 9.48
CA ASN A 39 -15.57 21.54 9.67
C ASN A 39 -16.31 20.42 8.89
N PRO A 40 -16.42 20.52 7.55
CA PRO A 40 -17.09 19.51 6.74
C PRO A 40 -16.35 18.18 6.84
N TRP A 41 -17.13 17.10 6.88
CA TRP A 41 -16.62 15.73 6.98
C TRP A 41 -17.27 14.80 5.96
N TRP A 42 -16.51 13.76 5.61
CA TRP A 42 -16.92 12.60 4.82
C TRP A 42 -16.53 11.32 5.57
N LYS A 43 -17.34 10.27 5.50
CA LYS A 43 -17.11 9.02 6.23
C LYS A 43 -17.59 7.80 5.44
N VAL A 44 -16.76 6.76 5.41
CA VAL A 44 -17.11 5.45 4.82
C VAL A 44 -17.15 4.35 5.87
N SER A 45 -18.16 3.49 5.77
CA SER A 45 -18.25 2.22 6.51
C SER A 45 -17.63 1.08 5.71
N LEU A 46 -16.65 0.41 6.33
CA LEU A 46 -15.97 -0.75 5.74
C LEU A 46 -16.81 -2.05 5.87
N GLY A 47 -17.87 -2.02 6.68
CA GLY A 47 -18.79 -3.14 6.93
C GLY A 47 -18.32 -4.15 7.98
N ARG A 48 -17.03 -4.11 8.35
CA ARG A 48 -16.41 -4.78 9.49
C ARG A 48 -15.04 -4.14 9.75
N SER A 49 -14.42 -4.53 10.85
CA SER A 49 -13.04 -4.15 11.13
C SER A 49 -12.04 -4.76 10.14
N TYR A 50 -11.13 -3.93 9.63
CA TYR A 50 -10.03 -4.32 8.75
C TYR A 50 -8.70 -3.73 9.23
N PRO A 51 -7.56 -4.43 9.03
CA PRO A 51 -6.23 -3.91 9.35
C PRO A 51 -5.76 -2.90 8.28
N ILE A 52 -6.14 -1.64 8.46
CA ILE A 52 -5.89 -0.54 7.51
C ILE A 52 -4.40 -0.18 7.52
N SER A 53 -3.79 -0.17 6.33
CA SER A 53 -2.39 0.20 6.14
C SER A 53 -2.20 1.58 5.51
N LEU A 54 -3.07 1.94 4.57
CA LEU A 54 -2.95 3.18 3.81
C LEU A 54 -4.35 3.65 3.42
N VAL A 55 -4.61 4.94 3.59
CA VAL A 55 -5.75 5.65 3.02
C VAL A 55 -5.21 6.66 2.01
N ARG A 56 -5.65 6.59 0.76
CA ARG A 56 -5.29 7.54 -0.30
C ARG A 56 -6.49 8.39 -0.67
N LEU A 57 -6.30 9.70 -0.67
CA LEU A 57 -7.31 10.66 -1.11
C LEU A 57 -6.92 11.17 -2.50
N HIS A 58 -7.86 11.17 -3.44
CA HIS A 58 -7.68 11.73 -4.77
C HIS A 58 -8.36 13.09 -4.86
N ASN A 59 -7.57 14.13 -5.15
CA ASN A 59 -8.03 15.51 -5.20
C ASN A 59 -8.60 15.89 -6.59
N LEU A 60 -9.35 16.99 -6.60
CA LEU A 60 -9.97 17.58 -7.77
C LEU A 60 -8.95 18.20 -8.73
N SER A 61 -9.23 18.20 -10.04
CA SER A 61 -8.34 18.71 -11.09
C SER A 61 -8.21 20.23 -11.12
N GLY A 62 -9.11 20.96 -10.47
CA GLY A 62 -9.11 22.42 -10.39
C GLY A 62 -10.04 23.14 -11.37
N ASP A 63 -10.62 22.43 -12.33
CA ASP A 63 -11.61 22.98 -13.27
C ASP A 63 -13.01 23.01 -12.63
N CYS A 64 -13.29 24.00 -11.77
CA CYS A 64 -14.65 24.26 -11.30
C CYS A 64 -15.31 25.42 -12.05
N PRO A 65 -16.65 25.38 -12.23
CA PRO A 65 -17.42 26.49 -12.79
C PRO A 65 -17.25 27.81 -12.02
N GLU A 66 -16.96 27.74 -10.72
CA GLU A 66 -16.92 28.89 -9.81
C GLU A 66 -15.51 29.48 -9.60
N GLY A 67 -14.47 28.89 -10.21
CA GLY A 67 -13.07 29.31 -10.05
C GLY A 67 -12.14 28.17 -9.63
N PRO A 68 -10.89 28.46 -9.23
CA PRO A 68 -9.95 27.43 -8.79
C PRO A 68 -10.44 26.82 -7.48
N CYS A 69 -10.64 25.51 -7.49
CA CYS A 69 -11.21 24.74 -6.37
C CYS A 69 -10.34 23.55 -5.95
N SER A 70 -9.26 23.27 -6.68
CA SER A 70 -8.31 22.20 -6.34
C SER A 70 -7.59 22.44 -5.02
N ASP A 71 -7.41 23.70 -4.64
CA ASP A 71 -6.62 24.08 -3.48
C ASP A 71 -7.43 23.95 -2.17
N ARG A 72 -8.69 23.49 -2.26
CA ARG A 72 -9.60 23.29 -1.12
C ARG A 72 -9.19 22.15 -0.21
N LEU A 73 -8.50 21.13 -0.71
CA LEU A 73 -8.04 20.01 0.11
C LEU A 73 -6.78 20.42 0.90
N HIS A 74 -6.97 21.09 2.02
CA HIS A 74 -5.95 21.55 2.96
C HIS A 74 -6.44 21.38 4.40
N ASP A 75 -5.55 21.45 5.39
CA ASP A 75 -5.91 21.25 6.81
C ASP A 75 -6.78 20.00 7.07
N VAL A 76 -6.49 18.94 6.32
CA VAL A 76 -7.26 17.70 6.30
C VAL A 76 -6.81 16.77 7.42
N THR A 77 -7.78 16.22 8.13
CA THR A 77 -7.58 15.18 9.14
C THR A 77 -8.25 13.89 8.67
N VAL A 78 -7.46 12.82 8.54
CA VAL A 78 -7.95 11.46 8.27
C VAL A 78 -7.91 10.66 9.57
N SER A 79 -9.06 10.12 9.97
CA SER A 79 -9.24 9.36 11.21
C SER A 79 -9.70 7.94 10.92
N VAL A 80 -9.18 6.97 11.67
CA VAL A 80 -9.66 5.60 11.73
C VAL A 80 -10.50 5.44 12.98
N LEU A 81 -11.71 4.91 12.85
CA LEU A 81 -12.68 4.78 13.94
C LEU A 81 -13.05 3.31 14.15
N ASP A 82 -13.43 2.98 15.39
CA ASP A 82 -13.97 1.67 15.75
C ASP A 82 -15.47 1.54 15.42
N ALA A 83 -16.04 0.36 15.73
CA ALA A 83 -17.46 0.07 15.52
C ALA A 83 -18.43 1.00 16.31
N ASN A 84 -17.99 1.64 17.39
CA ASN A 84 -18.79 2.59 18.16
C ASN A 84 -18.73 4.01 17.57
N GLY A 85 -17.82 4.25 16.62
CA GLY A 85 -17.52 5.58 16.10
C GLY A 85 -16.54 6.36 16.98
N ASP A 86 -15.79 5.68 17.84
CA ASP A 86 -14.71 6.30 18.60
C ASP A 86 -13.45 6.37 17.73
N VAL A 87 -12.77 7.51 17.75
CA VAL A 87 -11.52 7.71 17.01
C VAL A 87 -10.41 6.88 17.66
N LEU A 88 -9.87 5.92 16.92
CA LEU A 88 -8.74 5.10 17.33
C LEU A 88 -7.42 5.82 17.07
N ASP A 89 -7.30 6.46 15.91
CA ASP A 89 -6.12 7.21 15.50
C ASP A 89 -6.47 8.26 14.43
N ALA A 90 -5.70 9.34 14.38
CA ALA A 90 -5.90 10.43 13.43
C ALA A 90 -4.56 10.97 12.90
N ARG A 91 -4.58 11.41 11.63
CA ARG A 91 -3.43 12.00 10.93
C ARG A 91 -3.87 13.29 10.27
N ARG A 92 -3.18 14.38 10.62
CA ARG A 92 -3.43 15.71 10.04
C ARG A 92 -2.36 16.05 9.00
N ARG A 93 -2.78 16.68 7.92
CA ARG A 93 -1.91 17.38 6.97
C ARG A 93 -2.43 18.80 6.81
N SER A 94 -1.58 19.81 7.04
CA SER A 94 -1.96 21.22 6.88
C SER A 94 -1.69 21.73 5.47
N GLU A 95 -0.69 21.18 4.79
CA GLU A 95 -0.35 21.60 3.42
C GLU A 95 -1.45 21.22 2.44
N ALA A 96 -1.83 22.16 1.58
CA ALA A 96 -2.75 21.90 0.47
C ALA A 96 -2.23 20.77 -0.44
N VAL A 97 -3.15 19.98 -0.96
CA VAL A 97 -2.91 18.96 -1.98
C VAL A 97 -3.11 19.61 -3.34
N GLY A 98 -2.19 19.42 -4.29
CA GLY A 98 -2.30 20.04 -5.60
C GLY A 98 -3.45 19.48 -6.45
N PRO A 99 -3.78 20.16 -7.56
CA PRO A 99 -4.79 19.69 -8.51
C PRO A 99 -4.43 18.33 -9.11
N SER A 100 -5.42 17.43 -9.17
CA SER A 100 -5.23 16.04 -9.65
C SER A 100 -4.12 15.27 -8.93
N GLU A 101 -3.67 15.73 -7.76
CA GLU A 101 -2.72 14.99 -6.94
C GLU A 101 -3.46 14.06 -5.98
N SER A 102 -2.77 13.00 -5.56
CA SER A 102 -3.21 12.14 -4.47
C SER A 102 -2.35 12.35 -3.24
N VAL A 103 -2.93 12.16 -2.07
CA VAL A 103 -2.22 12.19 -0.79
C VAL A 103 -2.43 10.89 -0.02
N ASP A 104 -1.35 10.39 0.58
CA ASP A 104 -1.29 9.12 1.29
C ASP A 104 -1.23 9.35 2.82
N PHE A 105 -2.09 8.66 3.55
CA PHE A 105 -2.12 8.61 5.01
C PHE A 105 -1.87 7.17 5.47
N TYR A 106 -0.73 6.95 6.12
CA TYR A 106 -0.32 5.63 6.57
C TYR A 106 -0.83 5.33 7.99
N PHE A 107 -1.42 4.15 8.13
CA PHE A 107 -1.91 3.58 9.37
C PHE A 107 -1.36 2.17 9.55
N MET A 108 -1.50 1.59 10.73
CA MET A 108 -1.14 0.19 11.02
C MET A 108 -2.05 -0.33 12.15
N LEU A 109 -3.36 -0.13 12.01
CA LEU A 109 -4.34 -0.54 13.02
C LEU A 109 -5.62 -1.09 12.39
N GLU A 110 -6.39 -1.82 13.20
CA GLU A 110 -7.70 -2.30 12.82
C GLU A 110 -8.78 -1.24 13.08
N GLY A 111 -9.70 -1.06 12.13
CA GLY A 111 -10.82 -0.12 12.27
C GLY A 111 -11.97 -0.42 11.33
N ASP A 112 -13.14 0.14 11.64
CA ASP A 112 -14.43 -0.14 10.98
C ASP A 112 -14.88 1.00 10.06
N PHE A 113 -14.39 2.22 10.32
CA PHE A 113 -14.69 3.41 9.51
C PHE A 113 -13.45 4.25 9.26
N ILE A 114 -13.47 4.94 8.12
CA ILE A 114 -12.57 6.05 7.82
C ILE A 114 -13.38 7.34 7.78
N MET A 115 -12.93 8.36 8.49
CA MET A 115 -13.48 9.71 8.45
C MET A 115 -12.44 10.69 7.96
N ILE A 116 -12.82 11.58 7.06
CA ILE A 116 -12.01 12.65 6.49
C ILE A 116 -12.70 13.96 6.85
N GLN A 117 -11.97 14.93 7.40
CA GLN A 117 -12.51 16.21 7.80
C GLN A 117 -11.55 17.33 7.40
N LEU A 118 -12.09 18.45 6.93
CA LEU A 118 -11.35 19.71 6.86
C LEU A 118 -11.60 20.50 8.14
N ASP A 119 -10.59 21.21 8.63
CA ASP A 119 -10.76 22.07 9.81
C ASP A 119 -10.78 23.55 9.39
N GLY A 120 -11.91 24.22 9.61
CA GLY A 120 -12.13 25.59 9.18
C GLY A 120 -13.60 26.03 9.32
N GLU A 121 -13.87 27.32 9.19
CA GLU A 121 -15.21 27.89 9.38
C GLU A 121 -16.07 27.91 8.11
N SER A 122 -15.43 28.00 6.94
CA SER A 122 -16.06 28.20 5.62
C SER A 122 -15.37 27.30 4.58
N GLU A 123 -15.52 25.99 4.77
CA GLU A 123 -14.81 24.99 3.97
C GLU A 123 -15.77 24.20 3.09
N ILE A 124 -15.24 23.69 1.96
CA ILE A 124 -15.94 22.76 1.08
C ILE A 124 -15.05 21.53 0.92
N LEU A 125 -15.51 20.37 1.40
CA LEU A 125 -14.79 19.11 1.23
C LEU A 125 -15.22 18.46 -0.09
N SER A 126 -14.27 18.39 -1.03
CA SER A 126 -14.44 17.67 -2.29
C SER A 126 -13.43 16.52 -2.38
N LEU A 127 -13.90 15.32 -2.70
CA LEU A 127 -13.09 14.11 -2.83
C LEU A 127 -13.51 13.38 -4.10
N CYS A 128 -12.56 13.08 -4.98
CA CYS A 128 -12.87 12.38 -6.22
C CYS A 128 -12.78 10.87 -6.08
N GLU A 129 -11.89 10.37 -5.23
CA GLU A 129 -11.88 8.96 -4.84
C GLU A 129 -11.15 8.81 -3.49
N VAL A 130 -11.58 7.85 -2.69
CA VAL A 130 -10.92 7.43 -1.45
C VAL A 130 -10.61 5.94 -1.52
N GLU A 131 -9.32 5.60 -1.62
CA GLU A 131 -8.86 4.22 -1.61
C GLU A 131 -8.39 3.82 -0.22
N VAL A 132 -8.94 2.73 0.33
CA VAL A 132 -8.52 2.14 1.60
C VAL A 132 -7.77 0.84 1.33
N PHE A 133 -6.46 0.85 1.58
CA PHE A 133 -5.59 -0.31 1.47
C PHE A 133 -5.51 -1.01 2.82
N ILE A 134 -5.70 -2.32 2.78
CA ILE A 134 -5.65 -3.19 3.95
C ILE A 134 -4.31 -3.91 3.91
N SER A 135 -3.59 -3.91 5.03
CA SER A 135 -2.45 -4.82 5.16
C SER A 135 -3.00 -6.24 5.10
N GLY A 136 -2.63 -6.97 4.05
CA GLY A 136 -2.77 -8.41 4.09
C GLY A 136 -1.95 -8.87 5.28
N ALA A 137 -2.61 -9.20 6.40
CA ALA A 137 -2.01 -10.14 7.32
C ALA A 137 -1.66 -11.32 6.42
N CYS A 138 -0.36 -11.57 6.22
CA CYS A 138 0.08 -12.93 6.00
C CYS A 138 -0.38 -13.67 7.26
N THR A 139 -1.64 -14.10 7.30
CA THR A 139 -2.02 -15.29 8.03
C THR A 139 -1.33 -16.40 7.27
N TYR A 140 -0.02 -16.54 7.45
CA TYR A 140 0.57 -17.84 7.35
C TYR A 140 -0.27 -18.65 8.33
N PRO A 141 -1.03 -19.66 7.88
CA PRO A 141 -1.68 -20.53 8.83
C PRO A 141 -0.54 -21.03 9.69
N SER A 142 -0.49 -20.65 10.97
CA SER A 142 0.34 -21.34 11.94
C SER A 142 -0.31 -22.70 12.23
N GLU A 143 -0.72 -23.42 11.19
CA GLU A 143 -0.91 -24.85 11.24
C GLU A 143 0.47 -25.47 11.09
N PHE A 144 1.26 -25.42 12.15
CA PHE A 144 2.13 -26.56 12.39
C PHE A 144 1.18 -27.70 12.73
N PRO A 145 1.00 -28.73 11.88
CA PRO A 145 0.23 -29.90 12.28
C PRO A 145 0.92 -30.51 13.50
N THR A 146 0.29 -30.44 14.68
CA THR A 146 0.84 -30.99 15.94
C THR A 146 0.65 -32.51 16.06
N SER A 147 0.25 -33.21 15.00
CA SER A 147 0.03 -34.67 15.05
C SER A 147 1.22 -35.45 14.50
N ILE A 148 2.24 -35.65 15.34
CA ILE A 148 3.16 -36.77 15.16
C ILE A 148 2.42 -38.04 15.63
N PRO A 149 2.17 -39.05 14.78
CA PRO A 149 1.63 -40.32 15.25
C PRO A 149 2.67 -41.03 16.13
N SER A 150 2.33 -41.23 17.40
CA SER A 150 3.13 -42.00 18.36
C SER A 150 3.00 -43.49 18.05
N ILE A 151 4.06 -44.14 17.58
CA ILE A 151 4.57 -45.45 18.03
C ILE A 151 5.98 -45.63 17.43
N ALA A 152 7.01 -45.61 18.29
CA ALA A 152 8.32 -46.18 17.99
C ALA A 152 8.77 -46.99 19.22
N PRO A 153 9.21 -48.25 19.09
CA PRO A 153 9.67 -49.03 20.24
C PRO A 153 11.05 -48.54 20.71
N THR A 154 11.16 -48.45 22.03
CA THR A 154 12.30 -48.00 22.83
C THR A 154 13.47 -48.98 22.81
N ASN A 155 14.68 -48.50 22.50
CA ASN A 155 15.95 -48.96 23.07
C ASN A 155 16.96 -47.79 23.08
N VAL A 156 17.29 -47.32 24.27
CA VAL A 156 18.22 -46.21 24.65
C VAL A 156 19.66 -46.80 24.83
N PRO A 157 20.76 -46.07 25.19
CA PRO A 157 21.05 -44.62 25.25
C PRO A 157 22.45 -44.23 24.67
N SER A 158 22.84 -42.96 24.48
CA SER A 158 23.47 -42.14 25.54
C SER A 158 24.00 -40.80 25.00
N GLY A 159 23.80 -39.73 25.79
CA GLY A 159 24.40 -38.40 25.57
C GLY A 159 23.54 -37.28 26.17
N LEU A 160 23.83 -36.86 27.41
CA LEU A 160 23.20 -35.76 28.16
C LEU A 160 24.23 -34.60 28.28
N PRO A 161 23.86 -33.32 28.60
CA PRO A 161 22.89 -32.40 27.97
C PRO A 161 23.44 -30.99 27.65
N SER A 162 22.66 -30.24 26.85
CA SER A 162 22.33 -28.78 26.91
C SER A 162 23.43 -27.70 26.99
N LEU A 163 23.54 -26.91 25.91
CA LEU A 163 23.81 -25.47 26.01
C LEU A 163 22.70 -24.68 25.27
N LYS A 164 22.01 -23.86 26.07
CA LYS A 164 20.88 -22.99 25.74
C LYS A 164 21.26 -21.93 24.69
N PRO A 165 20.46 -21.68 23.63
CA PRO A 165 20.70 -20.52 22.77
C PRO A 165 20.35 -19.23 23.53
N SER A 166 21.30 -18.31 23.61
CA SER A 166 21.08 -16.93 24.06
C SER A 166 20.35 -16.15 22.97
N PHE A 167 19.16 -15.62 23.29
CA PHE A 167 18.50 -14.64 22.45
C PHE A 167 19.32 -13.35 22.41
N GLN A 168 19.74 -12.93 21.21
CA GLN A 168 20.07 -11.54 20.97
C GLN A 168 19.86 -11.19 19.48
N PRO A 169 18.81 -10.44 19.12
CA PRO A 169 18.73 -9.81 17.81
C PRO A 169 19.61 -8.54 17.81
N SER A 170 20.58 -8.46 16.91
CA SER A 170 21.35 -7.25 16.66
C SER A 170 20.50 -6.26 15.86
N PHE A 171 20.08 -5.20 16.53
CA PHE A 171 19.40 -4.04 15.96
C PHE A 171 20.40 -3.23 15.12
N PHE A 172 20.18 -3.11 13.80
CA PHE A 172 20.73 -2.01 13.00
C PHE A 172 19.84 -1.74 11.77
N PRO A 173 19.12 -0.61 11.71
CA PRO A 173 18.56 -0.10 10.46
C PRO A 173 19.60 0.79 9.77
N SER A 174 20.02 0.41 8.56
CA SER A 174 20.84 1.29 7.71
C SER A 174 19.91 2.17 6.88
N VAL A 175 19.75 3.42 7.28
CA VAL A 175 19.12 4.46 6.45
C VAL A 175 20.20 5.19 5.65
N LEU A 176 20.05 5.22 4.32
CA LEU A 176 20.13 6.47 3.56
C LEU A 176 19.45 6.30 2.17
N PRO A 177 18.43 7.11 1.81
CA PRO A 177 17.95 7.22 0.44
C PRO A 177 18.68 8.35 -0.30
N SER A 178 18.90 8.20 -1.61
CA SER A 178 19.37 9.33 -2.42
C SER A 178 18.83 9.29 -3.86
N ILE A 179 17.97 10.30 -4.13
CA ILE A 179 17.93 11.16 -5.34
C ILE A 179 17.09 10.70 -6.55
N VAL A 180 15.91 11.35 -6.66
CA VAL A 180 15.26 12.06 -7.80
C VAL A 180 15.00 11.31 -9.13
N PRO A 181 13.74 11.25 -9.62
CA PRO A 181 13.43 10.99 -11.03
C PRO A 181 13.38 12.30 -11.83
N SER A 182 14.06 12.36 -12.98
CA SER A 182 13.83 13.41 -13.99
C SER A 182 13.21 12.80 -15.25
N ASN A 183 12.11 13.40 -15.69
CA ASN A 183 11.36 13.11 -16.92
C ASN A 183 12.23 13.04 -18.19
N GLY A 184 11.80 12.25 -19.20
CA GLY A 184 12.44 12.05 -20.52
C GLY A 184 12.48 13.28 -21.45
N PRO A 185 12.76 13.20 -22.79
CA PRO A 185 12.46 12.09 -23.73
C PRO A 185 13.53 11.77 -24.84
N SER A 186 13.17 10.78 -25.69
CA SER A 186 13.54 10.48 -27.11
C SER A 186 15.00 10.37 -27.60
N ASP A 187 15.37 9.21 -28.18
CA ASP A 187 15.76 9.02 -29.59
C ASP A 187 16.43 7.63 -29.81
N GLU A 188 16.04 6.94 -30.89
CA GLU A 188 16.60 5.64 -31.32
C GLU A 188 18.08 5.79 -31.75
N PRO A 189 18.93 4.75 -31.57
CA PRO A 189 19.40 4.07 -32.78
C PRO A 189 19.59 2.55 -32.64
N SER A 190 19.36 1.87 -33.77
CA SER A 190 19.75 0.50 -34.09
C SER A 190 21.20 0.14 -33.75
N LEU A 191 21.46 -1.13 -33.39
CA LEU A 191 22.44 -2.06 -34.00
C LEU A 191 22.73 -3.26 -33.06
N SER A 192 22.65 -4.49 -33.60
CA SER A 192 22.95 -5.76 -32.93
C SER A 192 24.39 -5.88 -32.39
N PRO A 193 24.66 -6.79 -31.42
CA PRO A 193 25.56 -7.90 -31.79
C PRO A 193 25.26 -9.28 -31.17
N SER A 194 25.62 -10.26 -32.01
CA SER A 194 25.82 -11.72 -31.90
C SER A 194 25.89 -12.40 -30.52
N PHE A 195 25.03 -13.41 -30.34
CA PHE A 195 25.23 -14.50 -29.38
C PHE A 195 26.36 -15.43 -29.84
N ARG A 196 27.31 -15.74 -28.96
CA ARG A 196 28.21 -16.88 -29.10
C ARG A 196 28.34 -17.60 -27.75
N PRO A 197 27.85 -18.84 -27.60
CA PRO A 197 28.06 -19.61 -26.38
C PRO A 197 29.45 -20.25 -26.39
N SER A 198 30.10 -20.28 -25.22
CA SER A 198 31.33 -21.03 -24.97
C SER A 198 31.01 -22.33 -24.25
N SER A 199 31.21 -23.48 -24.89
CA SER A 199 31.31 -24.77 -24.19
C SER A 199 32.13 -25.77 -25.00
N LEU A 200 33.31 -26.12 -24.51
CA LEU A 200 34.04 -27.34 -24.87
C LEU A 200 34.59 -27.95 -23.57
N PRO A 201 34.15 -29.15 -23.15
CA PRO A 201 34.93 -29.99 -22.27
C PRO A 201 35.86 -30.89 -23.11
N SER A 202 37.09 -31.07 -22.64
CA SER A 202 38.08 -31.98 -23.22
C SER A 202 38.09 -33.28 -22.41
N ASP A 203 37.44 -34.33 -22.90
CA ASP A 203 37.62 -35.69 -22.40
C ASP A 203 38.70 -36.39 -23.22
N GLN A 204 39.79 -36.78 -22.55
CA GLN A 204 40.86 -37.60 -23.10
C GLN A 204 40.75 -39.02 -22.52
N PRO A 205 40.70 -40.06 -23.34
CA PRO A 205 41.08 -41.40 -22.92
C PRO A 205 42.45 -41.77 -23.50
N SER A 206 43.35 -42.29 -22.67
CA SER A 206 44.57 -42.96 -23.11
C SER A 206 44.54 -44.38 -22.56
N ASP A 207 44.41 -45.39 -23.42
CA ASP A 207 44.88 -46.73 -23.08
C ASP A 207 45.00 -47.68 -24.30
N ILE A 208 46.11 -48.43 -24.27
CA ILE A 208 46.44 -49.73 -24.90
C ILE A 208 47.37 -49.73 -26.15
N PRO A 209 48.38 -50.66 -26.19
CA PRO A 209 49.64 -50.53 -26.93
C PRO A 209 49.75 -51.47 -28.15
N SER A 210 50.88 -51.48 -28.88
CA SER A 210 51.70 -52.70 -29.09
C SER A 210 52.83 -52.64 -30.16
N PHE A 211 53.88 -53.43 -29.86
CA PHE A 211 54.86 -54.16 -30.69
C PHE A 211 56.00 -53.49 -31.53
N VAL A 212 57.20 -54.02 -31.24
CA VAL A 212 58.57 -53.98 -31.87
C VAL A 212 58.56 -54.87 -33.16
N PRO A 213 59.45 -54.78 -34.20
CA PRO A 213 60.94 -54.88 -34.19
C PRO A 213 61.65 -54.03 -35.29
N SER A 214 62.96 -54.05 -35.58
CA SER A 214 64.12 -54.94 -35.37
C SER A 214 65.41 -54.14 -35.18
#